data_AF-A0A7S2XRV1-F1
#
_entry.id   AF-A0A7S2XRV1-F1
#
_cell.length_a   1.000
_cell.length_b   1.000
_cell.length_c   1.000
_cell.angle_alpha   90.00
_cell.angle_beta   90.00
_cell.angle_gamma   90.00
#
_symmetry.space_group_name_H-M   'P 1'
#
loop_
_entity.id
_entity.type
_entity.pdbx_description
1 polymer ?
#
loop_
_entity_poly.entity_id
_entity_poly.type
_entity_poly.pdbx_seq_one_letter_code
_entity_poly.pdbx_strand_id
1 'polypeptide(L)'
;RMEDFQSLRRKLDLLFVVDAVTSVGLGVLSLLAPHRWVAKLSGDSYNHGAHEVLRLYACLRIAVGWIVLNLRHVDDGRLRKHVCEALCACYALQACAVLRAQCTEEFSTPLQWLALLLLTALSASYGTFRFRKRGTLIKIYELPTSKSIR
;
A
#
# COMPACT_ATOMS: atom_id res chain seq x y z
N ARG A 1 5.81 0.10 29.04
CA ARG A 1 4.93 -0.99 28.57
C ARG A 1 3.59 -0.49 28.00
N MET A 2 2.76 0.28 28.72
CA MET A 2 1.54 0.87 28.11
C MET A 2 1.85 1.96 27.05
N GLU A 3 2.90 2.75 27.27
CA GLU A 3 3.38 3.76 26.30
C GLU A 3 3.90 3.13 25.00
N ASP A 4 4.47 1.91 25.08
CA ASP A 4 4.93 1.15 23.92
C ASP A 4 3.77 0.74 23.00
N PHE A 5 2.59 0.47 23.58
CA PHE A 5 1.40 0.06 22.85
C PHE A 5 0.73 1.23 22.12
N GLN A 6 0.61 2.38 22.78
CA GLN A 6 0.06 3.58 22.17
C GLN A 6 0.95 4.11 21.03
N SER A 7 2.27 4.08 21.20
CA SER A 7 3.22 4.47 20.15
C SER A 7 3.19 3.50 18.96
N LEU A 8 2.98 2.20 19.19
CA LEU A 8 2.78 1.21 18.14
C LEU A 8 1.53 1.48 17.31
N ARG A 9 0.43 1.80 18.00
CA ARG A 9 -0.86 2.11 17.37
C ARG A 9 -0.73 3.36 16.50
N ARG A 10 -0.12 4.42 17.01
CA ARG A 10 0.21 5.62 16.23
C ARG A 10 1.08 5.33 15.01
N LYS A 11 2.10 4.49 15.14
CA LYS A 11 2.96 4.10 13.99
C LYS A 11 2.18 3.34 12.92
N LEU A 12 1.26 2.45 13.32
CA LEU A 12 0.42 1.71 12.38
C LEU A 12 -0.62 2.62 11.70
N ASP A 13 -1.29 3.47 12.47
CA ASP A 13 -2.24 4.45 11.93
C ASP A 13 -1.53 5.41 10.96
N LEU A 14 -0.30 5.85 11.28
CA LEU A 14 0.51 6.66 10.38
C LEU A 14 0.92 5.92 9.11
N LEU A 15 1.27 4.62 9.22
CA LEU A 15 1.56 3.78 8.05
C LEU A 15 0.33 3.68 7.13
N PHE A 16 -0.86 3.46 7.69
CA PHE A 16 -2.11 3.44 6.93
C PHE A 16 -2.43 4.78 6.28
N VAL A 17 -2.21 5.89 6.97
CA VAL A 17 -2.40 7.24 6.41
C VAL A 17 -1.42 7.49 5.26
N VAL A 18 -0.14 7.17 5.43
CA VAL A 18 0.87 7.33 4.38
C VAL A 18 0.53 6.45 3.18
N ASP A 19 0.17 5.19 3.39
CA ASP A 19 -0.18 4.27 2.31
C ASP A 19 -1.45 4.71 1.57
N ALA A 20 -2.45 5.21 2.31
CA ALA A 20 -3.67 5.75 1.72
C ALA A 20 -3.43 7.02 0.91
N VAL A 21 -2.71 8.01 1.47
CA VAL A 21 -2.38 9.26 0.77
C VAL A 21 -1.54 8.96 -0.47
N THR A 22 -0.58 8.05 -0.35
CA THR A 22 0.27 7.64 -1.48
C THR A 22 -0.55 6.91 -2.53
N SER A 23 -1.43 5.98 -2.15
CA SER A 23 -2.26 5.21 -3.09
C SER A 23 -3.33 6.07 -3.77
N VAL A 24 -3.98 6.98 -3.05
CA VAL A 24 -4.95 7.92 -3.63
C VAL A 24 -4.23 8.94 -4.51
N GLY A 25 -3.12 9.51 -4.04
CA GLY A 25 -2.32 10.47 -4.81
C GLY A 25 -1.79 9.87 -6.11
N LEU A 26 -1.15 8.71 -6.04
CA LEU A 26 -0.67 7.98 -7.23
C LEU A 26 -1.82 7.52 -8.12
N GLY A 27 -2.93 7.06 -7.55
CA GLY A 27 -4.10 6.65 -8.31
C GLY A 27 -4.73 7.81 -9.07
N VAL A 28 -4.95 8.96 -8.42
CA VAL A 28 -5.48 10.16 -9.08
C VAL A 28 -4.50 10.69 -10.13
N LEU A 29 -3.20 10.72 -9.83
CA LEU A 29 -2.17 11.12 -10.79
C LEU A 29 -2.13 10.18 -12.00
N SER A 30 -2.29 8.87 -11.77
CA SER A 30 -2.33 7.85 -12.82
C SER A 30 -3.63 7.91 -13.65
N LEU A 31 -4.74 8.36 -13.05
CA LEU A 31 -6.02 8.51 -13.74
C LEU A 31 -6.04 9.79 -14.60
N LEU A 32 -5.40 10.85 -14.10
CA LEU A 32 -5.22 12.13 -14.79
C LEU A 32 -3.99 12.16 -15.70
N ALA A 33 -3.21 11.07 -15.76
CA ALA A 33 -1.94 11.03 -16.49
C ALA A 33 -2.17 11.43 -17.96
N PRO A 34 -1.61 12.57 -18.40
CA PRO A 34 -1.83 13.06 -19.76
C PRO A 34 -1.11 12.14 -20.74
N HIS A 35 -1.77 11.85 -21.87
CA HIS A 35 -1.33 10.99 -22.99
C HIS A 35 0.17 11.08 -23.35
N ARG A 36 0.79 12.25 -23.15
CA ARG A 36 2.20 12.55 -23.46
C ARG A 36 3.19 11.82 -22.54
N TRP A 37 2.79 11.46 -21.32
CA TRP A 37 3.66 10.74 -20.36
C TRP A 37 3.69 9.25 -20.69
N VAL A 38 2.54 8.66 -21.00
CA VAL A 38 2.44 7.24 -21.39
C VAL A 38 3.13 6.99 -22.72
N ALA A 39 2.94 7.85 -23.73
CA ALA A 39 3.61 7.74 -25.03
C ALA A 39 5.14 7.85 -24.93
N LYS A 40 5.68 8.67 -24.00
CA LYS A 40 7.12 8.73 -23.74
C LYS A 40 7.67 7.52 -22.98
N LEU A 41 6.83 6.82 -22.24
CA LEU A 41 7.21 5.65 -21.43
C LEU A 41 7.12 4.33 -22.20
N SER A 42 6.20 4.24 -23.16
CA SER A 42 5.94 3.00 -23.90
C SER A 42 6.73 2.87 -25.21
N GLY A 43 7.51 3.89 -25.59
CA GLY A 43 8.02 4.01 -26.95
C GLY A 43 6.90 4.31 -27.94
N ASP A 44 7.25 4.76 -29.14
CA ASP A 44 6.37 5.38 -30.16
C ASP A 44 5.12 4.55 -30.60
N SER A 45 4.96 3.33 -30.09
CA SER A 45 3.80 2.45 -30.32
C SER A 45 2.80 2.56 -29.17
N TYR A 46 1.80 3.42 -29.35
CA TYR A 46 0.69 3.60 -28.43
C TYR A 46 -0.21 2.35 -28.36
N ASN A 47 -0.19 1.63 -27.24
CA ASN A 47 -1.04 0.47 -27.03
C ASN A 47 -2.26 0.82 -26.18
N HIS A 48 -3.43 0.93 -26.82
CA HIS A 48 -4.70 1.36 -26.19
C HIS A 48 -5.10 0.47 -25.01
N GLY A 49 -4.82 -0.84 -25.08
CA GLY A 49 -5.14 -1.78 -24.01
C GLY A 49 -4.33 -1.54 -22.73
N ALA A 50 -3.04 -1.19 -22.86
CA ALA A 50 -2.20 -0.89 -21.69
C ALA A 50 -2.68 0.36 -20.94
N HIS A 51 -3.23 1.34 -21.68
CA HIS A 51 -3.76 2.57 -21.11
C HIS A 51 -5.06 2.35 -20.31
N GLU A 52 -5.97 1.53 -20.82
CA GLU A 52 -7.21 1.17 -20.09
C GLU A 52 -6.91 0.33 -18.85
N VAL A 53 -5.96 -0.62 -18.92
CA VAL A 53 -5.50 -1.38 -17.74
C VAL A 53 -4.90 -0.46 -16.69
N LEU A 54 -4.13 0.56 -17.09
CA LEU A 54 -3.56 1.55 -16.19
C LEU A 54 -4.64 2.37 -15.46
N ARG A 55 -5.71 2.77 -16.17
CA ARG A 55 -6.87 3.45 -15.55
C ARG A 55 -7.62 2.55 -14.56
N LEU A 56 -7.85 1.29 -14.91
CA LEU A 56 -8.49 0.34 -14.01
C LEU A 56 -7.66 0.11 -12.73
N TYR A 57 -6.34 -0.02 -12.88
CA TYR A 57 -5.43 -0.15 -11.74
C TYR A 57 -5.41 1.13 -10.88
N ALA A 58 -5.49 2.31 -11.50
CA ALA A 58 -5.60 3.59 -10.81
C ALA A 58 -6.88 3.67 -9.96
N CYS A 59 -8.05 3.29 -10.51
CA CYS A 59 -9.30 3.22 -9.76
C CYS A 59 -9.21 2.24 -8.58
N LEU A 60 -8.61 1.07 -8.79
CA LEU A 60 -8.41 0.08 -7.74
C LEU A 60 -7.51 0.62 -6.62
N ARG A 61 -6.42 1.33 -6.96
CA ARG A 61 -5.53 1.96 -5.98
C ARG A 61 -6.24 3.02 -5.14
N ILE A 62 -7.08 3.83 -5.75
CA ILE A 62 -7.91 4.82 -5.03
C ILE A 62 -8.87 4.11 -4.08
N ALA A 63 -9.55 3.05 -4.54
CA ALA A 63 -10.46 2.26 -3.71
C ALA A 63 -9.76 1.62 -2.52
N VAL A 64 -8.57 1.04 -2.72
CA VAL A 64 -7.75 0.47 -1.63
C VAL A 64 -7.35 1.56 -0.63
N GLY A 65 -6.90 2.73 -1.12
CA GLY A 65 -6.56 3.86 -0.25
C GLY A 65 -7.77 4.32 0.59
N TRP A 66 -8.96 4.37 -0.01
CA TRP A 66 -10.20 4.69 0.70
C TRP A 66 -10.54 3.65 1.77
N ILE A 67 -10.44 2.36 1.45
CA ILE A 67 -10.68 1.26 2.40
C ILE A 67 -9.73 1.37 3.60
N VAL A 68 -8.44 1.61 3.36
CA VAL A 68 -7.42 1.77 4.42
C VAL A 68 -7.73 2.98 5.32
N LEU A 69 -8.23 4.09 4.76
CA LEU A 69 -8.69 5.23 5.56
C LEU A 69 -9.91 4.92 6.42
N ASN A 70 -10.81 4.04 5.97
CA ASN A 70 -11.96 3.65 6.76
C ASN A 70 -11.59 2.67 7.88
N LEU A 71 -10.62 1.77 7.62
CA LEU A 71 -10.07 0.85 8.60
C LEU A 71 -9.47 1.51 9.85
N ARG A 72 -9.02 2.77 9.75
CA ARG A 72 -8.53 3.53 10.91
C ARG A 72 -9.59 3.79 11.98
N HIS A 73 -10.88 3.77 11.61
CA HIS A 73 -12.00 3.98 12.54
C HIS A 73 -12.47 2.68 13.19
N VAL A 74 -12.05 1.52 12.66
CA VAL A 74 -12.45 0.22 13.21
C VAL A 74 -11.47 -0.16 14.32
N ASP A 75 -11.94 -0.27 15.55
CA ASP A 75 -11.12 -0.60 16.73
C ASP A 75 -10.80 -2.11 16.88
N ASP A 76 -11.20 -2.93 15.91
CA ASP A 76 -10.91 -4.36 15.92
C ASP A 76 -9.45 -4.65 15.48
N GLY A 77 -8.62 -5.05 16.44
CA GLY A 77 -7.23 -5.43 16.21
C GLY A 77 -7.06 -6.70 15.36
N ARG A 78 -8.05 -7.61 15.35
CA ARG A 78 -8.03 -8.84 14.56
C ARG A 78 -8.25 -8.53 13.08
N LEU A 79 -9.21 -7.66 12.78
CA LEU A 79 -9.45 -7.17 11.41
C LEU A 79 -8.21 -6.46 10.85
N ARG A 80 -7.65 -5.50 11.60
CA ARG A 80 -6.45 -4.76 11.18
C ARG A 80 -5.26 -5.68 10.90
N LYS A 81 -5.08 -6.73 11.71
CA LYS A 81 -4.04 -7.74 11.48
C LYS A 81 -4.24 -8.44 10.14
N HIS A 82 -5.44 -8.97 9.87
CA HIS A 82 -5.71 -9.67 8.61
C HIS A 82 -5.56 -8.75 7.40
N VAL A 83 -5.97 -7.49 7.51
CA VAL A 83 -5.77 -6.50 6.46
C VAL A 83 -4.29 -6.21 6.22
N CYS A 84 -3.48 -6.03 7.26
CA CYS A 84 -2.03 -5.88 7.11
C CYS A 84 -1.40 -7.11 6.43
N GLU A 85 -1.86 -8.32 6.76
CA GLU A 85 -1.38 -9.56 6.14
C GLU A 85 -1.75 -9.62 4.65
N ALA A 86 -2.98 -9.26 4.30
CA ALA A 86 -3.45 -9.18 2.93
C ALA A 86 -2.69 -8.12 2.12
N LEU A 87 -2.49 -6.92 2.69
CA LEU A 87 -1.74 -5.83 2.04
C LEU A 87 -0.26 -6.22 1.85
N CYS A 88 0.36 -6.84 2.84
CA CYS A 88 1.73 -7.36 2.72
C CYS A 88 1.85 -8.36 1.57
N ALA A 89 0.95 -9.34 1.50
CA ALA A 89 0.94 -10.33 0.43
C ALA A 89 0.69 -9.68 -0.94
N CYS A 90 -0.25 -8.74 -1.00
CA CYS A 90 -0.59 -8.02 -2.23
C CYS A 90 0.61 -7.20 -2.75
N TYR A 91 1.28 -6.44 -1.88
CA TYR A 91 2.46 -5.66 -2.27
C TYR A 91 3.66 -6.53 -2.62
N ALA A 92 3.83 -7.68 -1.96
CA ALA A 92 4.84 -8.67 -2.36
C ALA A 92 4.58 -9.21 -3.77
N LEU A 93 3.34 -9.59 -4.09
CA LEU A 93 2.96 -10.06 -5.43
C LEU A 93 3.15 -8.98 -6.49
N GLN A 94 2.77 -7.74 -6.20
CA GLN A 94 3.00 -6.60 -7.08
C GLN A 94 4.50 -6.35 -7.31
N ALA A 95 5.33 -6.42 -6.27
CA ALA A 95 6.78 -6.30 -6.40
C ALA A 95 7.37 -7.44 -7.26
N CYS A 96 6.93 -8.68 -7.08
CA CYS A 96 7.35 -9.80 -7.93
C CYS A 96 6.94 -9.61 -9.40
N ALA A 97 5.76 -9.07 -9.67
CA ALA A 97 5.30 -8.77 -11.02
C ALA A 97 6.17 -7.70 -11.69
N VAL A 98 6.51 -6.62 -10.98
CA VAL A 98 7.41 -5.57 -11.48
C VAL A 98 8.84 -6.10 -11.65
N LEU A 99 9.32 -6.93 -10.74
CA LEU A 99 10.63 -7.57 -10.85
C LEU A 99 10.70 -8.47 -12.09
N ARG A 100 9.65 -9.24 -12.36
CA ARG A 100 9.55 -10.04 -13.59
C ARG A 100 9.60 -9.17 -14.84
N ALA A 101 8.89 -8.02 -14.85
CA ALA A 101 8.90 -7.10 -15.97
C ALA A 101 10.32 -6.56 -16.25
N GLN A 102 11.05 -6.19 -15.19
CA GLN A 102 12.44 -5.73 -15.27
C GLN A 102 13.41 -6.80 -15.80
N CYS A 103 13.17 -8.08 -15.51
CA CYS A 103 13.98 -9.17 -16.06
C CYS A 103 13.67 -9.49 -17.53
N THR A 104 12.55 -8.99 -18.07
CA THR A 104 12.06 -9.34 -19.41
C THR A 104 12.27 -8.22 -20.43
N GLU A 105 12.23 -6.94 -20.02
CA GLU A 105 12.44 -5.80 -20.91
C GLU A 105 13.91 -5.35 -20.91
N GLU A 106 14.54 -5.23 -22.08
CA GLU A 106 15.94 -4.75 -22.23
C GLU A 106 16.12 -3.25 -21.89
N PHE A 107 15.02 -2.49 -21.82
CA PHE A 107 15.04 -1.06 -21.48
C PHE A 107 14.42 -0.81 -20.09
N SER A 108 15.23 -0.96 -19.05
CA SER A 108 14.82 -0.61 -17.68
C SER A 108 14.56 0.90 -17.56
N THR A 109 13.30 1.30 -17.54
CA THR A 109 12.92 2.68 -17.23
C THR A 109 13.10 2.96 -15.72
N PRO A 110 13.65 4.12 -15.34
CA PRO A 110 13.90 4.45 -13.93
C PRO A 110 12.62 4.47 -13.07
N LEU A 111 11.46 4.67 -13.70
CA LEU A 111 10.15 4.63 -13.04
C LEU A 111 9.77 3.23 -12.53
N GLN A 112 10.11 2.17 -13.28
CA GLN A 112 9.85 0.80 -12.83
C GLN A 112 10.70 0.44 -11.60
N TRP A 113 11.94 0.93 -11.51
CA TRP A 113 12.81 0.77 -10.34
C TRP A 113 12.26 1.50 -9.11
N LEU A 114 11.78 2.74 -9.29
CA LEU A 114 11.13 3.49 -8.21
C LEU A 114 9.87 2.77 -7.70
N ALA A 115 9.04 2.26 -8.60
CA ALA A 115 7.85 1.48 -8.25
C ALA A 115 8.21 0.21 -7.46
N LEU A 116 9.26 -0.52 -7.89
CA LEU A 116 9.75 -1.70 -7.20
C LEU A 116 10.24 -1.36 -5.78
N LEU A 117 11.01 -0.29 -5.62
CA LEU A 117 11.50 0.16 -4.32
C LEU A 117 10.35 0.54 -3.37
N LEU A 118 9.34 1.26 -3.88
CA LEU A 118 8.17 1.65 -3.08
C LEU A 118 7.35 0.41 -2.65
N LEU A 119 7.08 -0.51 -3.58
CA LEU A 119 6.31 -1.73 -3.30
C LEU A 119 7.04 -2.66 -2.32
N THR A 120 8.34 -2.83 -2.49
CA THR A 120 9.17 -3.63 -1.58
C THR A 120 9.29 -2.97 -0.21
N ALA A 121 9.44 -1.65 -0.12
CA ALA A 121 9.46 -0.92 1.15
C ALA A 121 8.13 -1.02 1.90
N LEU A 122 6.98 -0.90 1.20
CA LEU A 122 5.65 -1.10 1.79
C LEU A 122 5.48 -2.54 2.27
N SER A 123 5.78 -3.53 1.42
CA SER A 123 5.71 -4.95 1.77
C SER A 123 6.59 -5.27 2.98
N ALA A 124 7.83 -4.78 3.01
CA ALA A 124 8.75 -4.96 4.13
C ALA A 124 8.22 -4.29 5.40
N SER A 125 7.62 -3.10 5.31
CA SER A 125 7.03 -2.37 6.45
C SER A 125 5.85 -3.14 7.05
N TYR A 126 4.93 -3.64 6.23
CA TYR A 126 3.82 -4.48 6.69
C TYR A 126 4.31 -5.86 7.18
N GLY A 127 5.33 -6.42 6.51
CA GLY A 127 5.99 -7.67 6.90
C GLY A 127 6.71 -7.58 8.24
N THR A 128 7.31 -6.42 8.58
CA THR A 128 7.94 -6.22 9.89
C THR A 128 6.92 -6.27 11.01
N PHE A 129 5.70 -5.77 10.77
CA PHE A 129 4.59 -5.93 11.72
C PHE A 129 4.16 -7.40 11.89
N ARG A 130 4.25 -8.23 10.85
CA ARG A 130 3.98 -9.67 10.94
C ARG A 130 5.08 -10.47 11.64
N PHE A 131 6.33 -10.34 11.21
CA PHE A 131 7.43 -11.18 11.70
C PHE A 131 8.00 -10.70 13.04
N ARG A 132 7.98 -9.40 13.33
CA ARG A 132 8.61 -8.85 14.54
C ARG A 132 7.65 -8.72 15.73
N LYS A 133 6.32 -8.82 15.54
CA LYS A 133 5.31 -8.49 16.57
C LYS A 133 4.16 -9.48 16.69
N ARG A 134 4.41 -10.76 16.37
CA ARG A 134 3.49 -11.89 16.15
C ARG A 134 2.53 -12.30 17.30
N GLY A 135 2.26 -11.43 18.27
CA GLY A 135 1.30 -11.66 19.36
C GLY A 135 0.88 -10.40 20.11
N THR A 136 1.59 -9.28 19.92
CA THR A 136 1.32 -8.03 20.65
C THR A 136 0.21 -7.21 20.00
N LEU A 137 0.06 -7.28 18.67
CA LEU A 137 -0.94 -6.47 17.96
C LEU A 137 -2.38 -6.78 18.37
N ILE A 138 -2.68 -8.05 18.65
CA ILE A 138 -4.00 -8.50 19.11
C ILE A 138 -4.23 -8.01 20.55
N LYS A 139 -3.24 -8.20 21.44
CA LYS A 139 -3.31 -7.74 22.85
C LYS A 139 -3.40 -6.22 23.01
N ILE A 140 -2.96 -5.44 22.03
CA ILE A 140 -2.98 -3.95 22.07
C ILE A 140 -4.40 -3.39 21.95
N TYR A 141 -5.30 -4.08 21.25
CA TYR A 141 -6.66 -3.59 20.97
C TYR A 141 -7.73 -4.24 21.86
N GLU A 142 -7.38 -5.26 22.66
CA GLU A 142 -8.26 -5.84 23.68
C GLU A 142 -8.31 -4.98 24.97
N LEU A 143 -7.40 -4.02 25.13
CA LEU A 143 -7.39 -3.11 26.28
C LEU A 143 -8.41 -1.99 26.07
N PRO A 144 -9.36 -1.77 27.01
CA PRO A 144 -10.35 -0.72 26.88
C PRO A 144 -9.66 0.63 26.72
N THR A 145 -10.06 1.36 25.69
CA THR A 145 -9.72 2.77 25.53
C THR A 145 -10.11 3.48 26.82
N SER A 146 -9.16 4.14 27.49
CA SER A 146 -9.38 4.86 28.76
C SER A 146 -10.39 6.03 28.70
N LYS A 147 -11.19 6.11 27.63
CA LYS A 147 -12.25 7.09 27.41
C LYS A 147 -13.65 6.61 27.82
N SER A 148 -13.81 5.38 28.32
CA SER A 148 -15.09 4.85 28.83
C SER A 148 -15.26 5.01 30.35
N ILE A 149 -14.66 6.03 30.96
CA ILE A 149 -14.97 6.44 32.33
C ILE A 149 -15.42 7.90 32.27
N ARG A 150 -16.66 8.11 31.83
CA ARG A 150 -17.47 9.24 32.28
C ARG A 150 -18.93 8.86 32.19
#